data_AF-A0A0D1KCE9-F1
#
_entry.id   AF-A0A0D1KCE9-F1
#
_cell.length_a   1.000
_cell.length_b   1.000
_cell.length_c   1.000
_cell.angle_alpha   90.00
_cell.angle_beta   90.00
_cell.angle_gamma   90.00
#
_symmetry.space_group_name_H-M   'P 1'
#
loop_
_entity.id
_entity.type
_entity.pdbx_description
1 polymer ?
#
loop_
_entity_poly.entity_id
_entity_poly.type
_entity_poly.pdbx_seq_one_letter_code
_entity_poly.pdbx_strand_id
1 'polypeptide(L)'
;MENHYLAIDVGGTKVKYGLVNHSGELVERGNQPTNRRDLKSFVAQLQAIIALYHDDIRGVGISLPVRVNHDTGTIHAGVMWSFLDGVDLKTALQLDFR
;
A
#
# COMPACT_ATOMS: atom_id res chain seq x y z
N MET A 1 -16.85 -7.45 -15.90
CA MET A 1 -15.52 -6.99 -15.48
C MET A 1 -15.11 -7.87 -14.33
N GLU A 2 -14.03 -8.63 -14.48
CA GLU A 2 -13.41 -9.29 -13.33
C GLU A 2 -12.62 -8.22 -12.60
N ASN A 3 -13.04 -7.87 -11.39
CA ASN A 3 -12.31 -6.89 -10.60
C ASN A 3 -11.22 -7.63 -9.83
N HIS A 4 -9.99 -7.22 -10.06
CA HIS A 4 -8.81 -7.77 -9.40
C HIS A 4 -8.64 -7.18 -7.99
N TYR A 5 -7.62 -7.65 -7.27
CA TYR A 5 -7.11 -7.00 -6.06
C TYR A 5 -5.70 -6.50 -6.32
N LEU A 6 -5.37 -5.31 -5.84
CA LEU A 6 -4.00 -4.80 -5.89
C LEU A 6 -3.27 -5.19 -4.61
N ALA A 7 -2.22 -5.99 -4.74
CA ALA A 7 -1.30 -6.29 -3.65
C ALA A 7 -0.10 -5.36 -3.72
N ILE A 8 0.25 -4.72 -2.61
CA ILE A 8 1.42 -3.85 -2.46
C ILE A 8 2.29 -4.37 -1.32
N ASP A 9 3.55 -4.69 -1.63
CA ASP A 9 4.57 -5.10 -0.67
C ASP A 9 5.65 -4.02 -0.57
N VAL A 10 5.68 -3.32 0.55
CA VAL A 10 6.63 -2.23 0.79
C VAL A 10 7.82 -2.77 1.56
N GLY A 11 8.96 -2.91 0.88
CA GLY A 11 10.24 -3.16 1.53
C GLY A 11 10.98 -1.86 1.89
N GLY A 12 12.11 -2.00 2.60
CA GLY A 12 13.00 -0.87 2.89
C GLY A 12 13.64 -0.23 1.64
N THR A 13 13.77 -0.99 0.56
CA THR A 13 14.45 -0.55 -0.67
C THR A 13 13.51 -0.46 -1.87
N LYS A 14 12.54 -1.36 -1.97
CA LYS A 14 11.62 -1.45 -3.10
C LYS A 14 10.19 -1.58 -2.61
N VAL A 15 9.28 -0.87 -3.26
CA VAL A 15 7.85 -1.16 -3.26
C VAL A 15 7.59 -2.06 -4.46
N LYS A 16 7.05 -3.25 -4.21
CA LYS A 16 6.54 -4.15 -5.24
C LYS A 16 5.03 -4.08 -5.24
N TYR A 17 4.42 -4.24 -6.41
CA TYR A 17 2.97 -4.27 -6.53
C TYR A 17 2.54 -5.20 -7.66
N GLY A 18 1.29 -5.64 -7.61
CA GLY A 18 0.69 -6.40 -8.70
C GLY A 18 -0.79 -6.67 -8.54
N LEU A 19 -1.43 -6.97 -9.67
CA LEU A 19 -2.83 -7.35 -9.74
C LEU A 19 -2.98 -8.85 -9.50
N VAL A 20 -3.88 -9.19 -8.60
CA VAL A 20 -4.22 -10.56 -8.22
C VAL A 20 -5.65 -10.85 -8.66
N ASN A 21 -5.86 -11.89 -9.45
CA ASN A 21 -7.19 -12.31 -9.87
C ASN A 21 -7.93 -13.12 -8.79
N HIS A 22 -9.18 -13.48 -9.06
CA HIS A 22 -10.01 -14.22 -8.09
C HIS A 22 -9.45 -15.62 -7.76
N SER A 23 -8.69 -16.21 -8.68
CA SER A 23 -8.00 -17.49 -8.49
C SER A 23 -6.72 -17.35 -7.64
N GLY A 24 -6.34 -16.14 -7.25
CA GLY A 24 -5.11 -15.86 -6.50
C GLY A 24 -3.87 -15.76 -7.38
N GLU A 25 -4.02 -15.64 -8.71
CA GLU A 25 -2.91 -15.56 -9.64
C GLU A 25 -2.49 -14.11 -9.88
N LEU A 26 -1.17 -13.90 -9.98
CA LEU A 26 -0.59 -12.60 -10.28
C LEU A 26 -0.61 -12.34 -11.79
N VAL A 27 -1.50 -11.45 -12.24
CA VAL A 27 -1.70 -11.14 -13.68
C VAL A 27 -0.83 -9.99 -14.17
N GLU A 28 -0.47 -9.07 -13.28
CA GLU A 28 0.46 -7.96 -13.58
C GLU A 28 1.36 -7.68 -12.37
N ARG A 29 2.59 -7.20 -12.61
CA ARG A 29 3.51 -6.83 -11.54
C ARG A 29 4.44 -5.68 -11.92
N GLY A 30 4.82 -4.88 -10.93
CA GLY A 30 5.81 -3.82 -11.07
C GLY A 30 6.58 -3.59 -9.78
N ASN A 31 7.63 -2.75 -9.85
CA ASN A 31 8.33 -2.28 -8.67
C ASN A 31 8.97 -0.91 -8.88
N GLN A 32 9.15 -0.18 -7.79
CA GLN A 32 9.88 1.09 -7.77
C GLN A 32 10.66 1.27 -6.44
N PRO A 33 11.69 2.13 -6.39
CA PRO A 33 12.39 2.44 -5.14
C PRO A 33 11.44 2.98 -4.07
N THR A 34 11.59 2.53 -2.82
CA THR A 34 10.76 3.00 -1.70
C THR A 34 11.07 4.45 -1.34
N ASN A 35 10.05 5.30 -1.27
CA ASN A 35 10.21 6.65 -0.76
C ASN A 35 10.03 6.67 0.76
N ARG A 36 11.13 6.81 1.50
CA ARG A 36 11.13 6.83 2.98
C ARG A 36 11.50 8.19 3.57
N ARG A 37 11.40 9.26 2.77
CA ARG A 37 11.82 10.61 3.18
C ARG A 37 10.89 11.19 4.24
N ASP A 38 9.59 11.14 3.97
CA ASP A 38 8.55 11.73 4.78
C ASP A 38 7.20 11.09 4.44
N LEU A 39 6.21 11.29 5.33
CA LEU A 39 4.86 10.74 5.17
C LEU A 39 4.21 11.17 3.86
N LYS A 40 4.35 12.45 3.48
CA LYS A 40 3.73 13.00 2.27
C LYS A 40 4.22 12.28 1.01
N SER A 41 5.53 12.11 0.89
CA SER A 41 6.16 11.49 -0.26
C SER A 41 5.89 9.99 -0.33
N PHE A 42 5.78 9.33 0.83
CA PHE A 42 5.38 7.93 0.94
C PHE A 42 3.92 7.72 0.51
N VAL A 43 2.99 8.50 1.07
CA VAL A 43 1.56 8.46 0.72
C VAL A 43 1.34 8.74 -0.76
N ALA A 44 1.98 9.78 -1.31
CA ALA A 44 1.90 10.11 -2.72
C ALA A 44 2.41 8.97 -3.63
N GLN A 45 3.47 8.28 -3.21
CA GLN A 45 3.96 7.10 -3.95
C GLN A 45 2.92 5.98 -3.99
N LEU A 46 2.29 5.66 -2.87
CA LEU A 46 1.28 4.60 -2.82
C LEU A 46 0.02 4.99 -3.61
N GLN A 47 -0.46 6.23 -3.47
CA GLN A 47 -1.59 6.74 -4.24
C GLN A 47 -1.33 6.67 -5.75
N ALA A 48 -0.11 7.00 -6.19
CA ALA A 48 0.26 6.89 -7.60
C ALA A 48 0.19 5.44 -8.11
N ILE A 49 0.61 4.45 -7.33
CA ILE A 49 0.47 3.02 -7.71
C ILE A 49 -1.01 2.64 -7.78
N ILE A 50 -1.79 3.02 -6.78
CA ILE A 50 -3.22 2.66 -6.69
C ILE A 50 -4.00 3.26 -7.87
N ALA A 51 -3.69 4.51 -8.24
CA ALA A 51 -4.33 5.21 -9.34
C ALA A 51 -4.12 4.52 -10.70
N LEU A 52 -3.04 3.76 -10.89
CA LEU A 52 -2.81 3.00 -12.14
C LEU A 52 -3.87 1.93 -12.38
N TYR A 53 -4.51 1.45 -11.31
CA TYR A 53 -5.40 0.28 -11.34
C TYR A 53 -6.77 0.56 -10.75
N HIS A 54 -7.08 1.80 -10.40
CA HIS A 54 -8.27 2.18 -9.61
C HIS A 54 -9.57 1.60 -10.18
N ASP A 55 -9.73 1.65 -11.50
CA ASP A 55 -10.98 1.21 -12.16
C ASP A 55 -11.06 -0.32 -12.34
N ASP A 56 -9.95 -1.03 -12.13
CA ASP A 56 -9.83 -2.48 -12.35
C ASP A 56 -9.80 -3.29 -11.04
N ILE A 57 -9.82 -2.62 -9.88
CA ILE A 57 -9.64 -3.28 -8.58
C ILE A 57 -10.84 -3.13 -7.66
N ARG A 58 -11.14 -4.18 -6.90
CA ARG A 58 -12.12 -4.18 -5.80
C ARG A 58 -11.54 -3.72 -4.47
N GLY A 59 -10.22 -3.71 -4.35
CA GLY A 59 -9.56 -3.34 -3.12
C GLY A 59 -8.04 -3.49 -3.19
N VAL A 60 -7.42 -3.02 -2.12
CA VAL A 60 -5.96 -2.96 -1.95
C VAL A 60 -5.56 -3.69 -0.68
N GLY A 61 -4.56 -4.56 -0.79
CA GLY A 61 -3.82 -5.11 0.34
C GLY A 61 -2.43 -4.47 0.40
N ILE A 62 -2.03 -3.95 1.56
CA ILE A 62 -0.71 -3.34 1.76
C ILE A 62 0.03 -4.07 2.88
N SER A 63 1.21 -4.57 2.57
CA SER A 63 2.18 -5.15 3.51
C SER A 63 3.31 -4.15 3.77
N LEU A 64 3.62 -3.92 5.05
CA LEU A 64 4.65 -2.97 5.50
C LEU A 64 5.47 -3.58 6.65
N PRO A 65 6.78 -3.27 6.77
CA PRO A 65 7.65 -3.76 7.84
C PRO A 65 7.49 -2.94 9.13
N VAL A 66 6.24 -2.78 9.57
CA VAL A 66 5.86 -2.07 10.81
C VAL A 66 4.87 -2.93 11.59
N ARG A 67 4.70 -2.65 12.89
CA ARG A 67 3.60 -3.26 13.65
C ARG A 67 2.36 -2.42 13.44
N VAL A 68 1.23 -3.05 13.16
CA VAL A 68 -0.07 -2.39 13.03
C VAL A 68 -0.95 -2.83 14.19
N ASN A 69 -1.52 -1.87 14.92
CA ASN A 69 -2.61 -2.17 15.83
C ASN A 69 -3.89 -2.37 15.01
N HIS A 70 -4.39 -3.60 14.94
CA HIS A 70 -5.55 -3.93 14.12
C HIS A 70 -6.87 -3.38 14.67
N ASP A 71 -6.94 -3.04 15.97
CA ASP A 71 -8.15 -2.46 16.58
C ASP A 71 -8.31 -0.99 16.21
N THR A 72 -7.20 -0.26 16.04
CA THR A 72 -7.20 1.19 15.78
C THR A 72 -6.71 1.59 14.38
N GLY A 73 -6.11 0.66 13.62
CA GLY A 73 -5.45 0.95 12.35
C GLY A 73 -4.13 1.72 12.47
N THR A 74 -3.66 1.99 13.69
CA THR A 74 -2.49 2.82 13.96
C THR A 74 -1.19 2.03 13.79
N ILE A 75 -0.20 2.66 13.15
CA ILE A 75 1.14 2.08 12.97
C ILE A 75 2.04 2.38 14.19
N HIS A 76 2.76 1.35 14.65
CA HIS A 76 3.91 1.46 15.55
C HIS A 76 5.20 1.19 14.76
N ALA A 77 5.95 2.25 14.50
CA ALA A 77 7.06 2.20 13.56
C ALA A 77 8.43 2.14 14.26
N GLY A 78 9.34 1.33 13.72
CA GLY A 78 10.75 1.37 14.10
C GLY A 78 11.44 2.63 13.54
N VAL A 79 12.68 2.88 13.98
CA VAL A 79 13.46 4.10 13.65
C VAL A 79 13.51 4.42 12.15
N MET A 80 13.59 3.39 11.31
CA MET A 80 13.66 3.53 9.85
C MET A 80 12.34 4.00 9.19
N TRP A 81 11.23 3.93 9.93
CA TRP A 81 9.87 4.20 9.50
C TRP A 81 9.18 5.21 10.42
N SER A 82 9.93 5.98 11.20
CA SER A 82 9.39 6.87 12.25
C SER A 82 8.34 7.86 11.75
N PHE A 83 8.37 8.24 10.47
CA PHE A 83 7.35 9.09 9.84
C PHE A 83 5.97 8.43 9.72
N LEU A 84 5.87 7.11 9.95
CA LEU A 84 4.62 6.35 10.01
C LEU A 84 4.13 6.14 11.45
N ASP A 85 4.91 6.47 12.47
CA ASP A 85 4.51 6.21 13.85
C ASP A 85 3.26 7.03 14.22
N GLY A 86 2.25 6.37 14.77
CA GLY A 86 0.97 7.00 15.10
C GLY A 86 0.05 7.28 13.90
N VAL A 87 0.45 6.93 12.68
CA VAL A 87 -0.35 7.20 11.48
C VAL A 87 -1.44 6.12 11.30
N ASP A 88 -2.68 6.56 11.07
CA ASP A 88 -3.71 5.75 10.42
C ASP A 88 -3.50 5.83 8.90
N LEU A 89 -2.92 4.77 8.34
CA LEU A 89 -2.57 4.75 6.93
C LEU A 89 -3.80 4.69 6.01
N LYS A 90 -4.89 4.08 6.45
CA LYS A 90 -6.12 4.00 5.65
C LYS A 90 -6.68 5.41 5.43
N THR A 91 -6.75 6.20 6.49
CA THR A 91 -7.18 7.60 6.40
C THR A 91 -6.19 8.44 5.60
N ALA A 92 -4.87 8.27 5.81
CA ALA A 92 -3.87 9.03 5.08
C ALA A 92 -3.89 8.80 3.56
N LEU A 93 -4.21 7.58 3.13
CA LEU A 93 -4.32 7.21 1.72
C LEU A 93 -5.63 7.66 1.06
N GLN A 94 -6.65 8.01 1.86
CA GLN A 94 -7.99 8.39 1.39
C GLN A 94 -8.61 7.32 0.48
N LEU A 95 -8.52 6.05 0.91
CA LEU A 95 -9.04 4.92 0.13
C LEU A 95 -10.56 4.84 0.23
N ASP A 96 -11.24 5.20 -0.86
CA ASP A 96 -12.68 4.96 -1.06
C ASP A 96 -12.87 3.91 -2.16
N PHE A 97 -12.96 2.64 -1.77
CA PHE A 97 -13.38 1.56 -2.66
C PHE A 97 -14.90 1.42 -2.57
N ARG A 98 -15.59 1.46 -3.72
CA ARG A 98 -17.06 1.27 -3.82
C ARG A 98 -17.44 -0.20 -3.90
#